data_AF-E9RJC9-F1
#
_entry.id   AF-E9RJC9-F1
#
_cell.length_a   1.000
_cell.length_b   1.000
_cell.length_c   1.000
_cell.angle_alpha   90.00
_cell.angle_beta   90.00
_cell.angle_gamma   90.00
#
_symmetry.space_group_name_H-M   'P 1'
#
loop_
_entity.id
_entity.type
_entity.pdbx_description
1 polymer ?
#
loop_
_entity_poly.entity_id
_entity_poly.type
_entity_poly.pdbx_seq_one_letter_code
_entity_poly.pdbx_strand_id
1 'polypeptide(L)'
;MANKELRQLQNNVQVIGTLKSKDLEIKTSKKGNKYMSGNLVVLSKFDNHVQEIKISVFMMESSKLFKGIETVKNEYKTIEDNGADAADRIEVNGELTLNEYYNAQGNLVQFNQVKGIFFNRLDETNDRPDKAIATIDTVVQGFEPVIKNDLPTGEYKVKGFTVGWGNEVIELKNTIVGPELAESFMDLYPAGSTGQLNFKINNYAVVDEVKESENQVSHGFGSTEKAEARQVTNYVNNIEVIGGEIPYFGDKAYTEEEIETALQIRKLKLQELSQPAEDTPPSGFGSNGNDLPPGSLPTGMEPPQDDNPFSDAPNTDDMPDF
;
A
#
# COMPACT_ATOMS: atom_id res chain seq x y z
N MET A 1 -27.30 -6.34 -11.62
CA MET A 1 -27.47 -6.76 -10.21
C MET A 1 -27.39 -5.51 -9.36
N ALA A 2 -28.24 -5.36 -8.34
CA ALA A 2 -28.16 -4.21 -7.45
C ALA A 2 -26.77 -4.21 -6.79
N ASN A 3 -26.04 -3.10 -6.92
CA ASN A 3 -24.72 -2.93 -6.34
C ASN A 3 -24.91 -2.84 -4.82
N LYS A 4 -24.86 -3.97 -4.11
CA LYS A 4 -25.06 -4.00 -2.66
C LYS A 4 -23.83 -3.36 -2.02
N GLU A 5 -24.04 -2.22 -1.37
CA GLU A 5 -22.98 -1.46 -0.71
C GLU A 5 -22.58 -2.19 0.58
N LEU A 6 -21.30 -2.53 0.70
CA LEU A 6 -20.73 -3.13 1.89
C LEU A 6 -20.38 -2.03 2.89
N ARG A 7 -20.64 -2.29 4.17
CA ARG A 7 -20.26 -1.38 5.24
C ARG A 7 -18.74 -1.29 5.37
N GLN A 8 -18.17 -0.10 5.23
CA GLN A 8 -16.74 0.10 5.49
C GLN A 8 -16.37 -0.31 6.92
N LEU A 9 -15.23 -1.00 7.04
CA LEU A 9 -14.64 -1.48 8.28
C LEU A 9 -13.47 -0.58 8.69
N GLN A 10 -13.19 -0.52 9.99
CA GLN A 10 -12.07 0.28 10.50
C GLN A 10 -10.73 -0.31 10.04
N ASN A 11 -9.84 0.56 9.54
CA ASN A 11 -8.52 0.17 9.06
C ASN A 11 -7.53 1.30 9.35
N ASN A 12 -6.85 1.21 10.49
CA ASN A 12 -5.89 2.21 10.94
C ASN A 12 -4.51 1.58 11.07
N VAL A 13 -3.50 2.22 10.49
CA VAL A 13 -2.08 1.87 10.63
C VAL A 13 -1.35 3.05 11.25
N GLN A 14 -0.46 2.77 12.19
CA GLN A 14 0.42 3.76 12.83
C GLN A 14 1.86 3.27 12.81
N VAL A 15 2.73 4.08 12.24
CA VAL A 15 4.18 3.82 12.17
C VAL A 15 4.91 5.00 12.82
N ILE A 16 5.80 4.70 13.77
CA ILE A 16 6.67 5.68 14.41
C ILE A 16 8.11 5.19 14.29
N GLY A 17 8.99 6.05 13.76
CA GLY A 17 10.41 5.74 13.58
C GLY A 17 11.18 6.86 12.92
N THR A 18 12.44 6.61 12.57
CA THR A 18 13.31 7.57 11.88
C THR A 18 13.16 7.44 10.36
N LEU A 19 13.00 8.55 9.66
CA LEU A 19 12.86 8.56 8.20
C LEU A 19 14.17 8.15 7.52
N LYS A 20 14.21 6.96 6.92
CA LYS A 20 15.39 6.44 6.20
C LYS A 20 15.59 7.16 4.89
N SER A 21 14.54 7.18 4.07
CA SER A 21 14.56 7.69 2.71
C SER A 21 13.17 8.14 2.27
N LYS A 22 13.15 9.01 1.27
CA LYS A 22 11.94 9.51 0.63
C LYS A 22 12.15 9.61 -0.87
N ASP A 23 11.25 9.01 -1.61
CA ASP A 23 11.16 9.12 -3.06
C ASP A 23 9.75 9.59 -3.38
N LEU A 24 9.58 10.90 -3.55
CA LEU A 24 8.28 11.53 -3.74
C LEU A 24 8.32 12.44 -4.98
N GLU A 25 7.41 12.18 -5.90
CA GLU A 25 7.30 12.90 -7.17
C GLU A 25 5.92 13.53 -7.33
N ILE A 26 5.89 14.76 -7.85
CA ILE A 26 4.66 15.39 -8.32
C ILE A 26 4.45 14.99 -9.78
N LYS A 27 3.32 14.34 -10.07
CA LYS A 27 2.93 13.85 -11.39
C LYS A 27 1.62 14.49 -11.82
N THR A 28 1.38 14.47 -13.13
CA THR A 28 0.12 14.92 -13.71
C THR A 28 -0.63 13.71 -14.27
N SER A 29 -1.89 13.55 -13.88
CA SER A 29 -2.76 12.48 -14.39
C SER A 29 -3.13 12.74 -15.85
N LYS A 30 -3.63 11.71 -16.56
CA LYS A 30 -4.16 11.87 -17.93
C LYS A 30 -5.25 12.94 -18.05
N LYS A 31 -5.94 13.26 -16.94
CA LYS A 31 -7.00 14.26 -16.84
C LYS A 31 -6.47 15.66 -16.45
N GLY A 32 -5.16 15.87 -16.41
CA GLY A 32 -4.54 17.16 -16.06
C GLY A 32 -4.42 17.46 -14.57
N ASN A 33 -5.01 16.63 -13.69
CA ASN A 33 -4.89 16.83 -12.24
C ASN A 33 -3.50 16.44 -11.74
N LYS A 34 -2.86 17.27 -10.92
CA LYS A 34 -1.61 16.94 -10.26
C LYS A 34 -1.82 16.11 -9.00
N TYR A 35 -0.84 15.27 -8.69
CA TYR A 35 -0.82 14.45 -7.50
C TYR A 35 0.63 14.15 -7.09
N MET A 36 0.85 13.91 -5.80
CA MET A 36 2.10 13.40 -5.27
C MET A 36 2.01 11.89 -5.17
N SER A 37 3.03 11.19 -5.63
CA SER A 37 3.13 9.74 -5.50
C SER A 37 4.57 9.32 -5.26
N GLY A 38 4.74 8.20 -4.55
CA GLY A 38 6.05 7.65 -4.28
C GLY A 38 6.05 6.81 -3.01
N ASN A 39 7.21 6.69 -2.39
CA ASN A 39 7.40 5.89 -1.18
C ASN A 39 8.27 6.61 -0.15
N LEU A 40 7.97 6.37 1.11
CA LEU A 40 8.88 6.64 2.22
C LEU A 40 9.35 5.31 2.80
N VAL A 41 10.53 5.30 3.40
CA VAL A 41 10.99 4.18 4.22
C VAL A 41 11.27 4.69 5.62
N VAL A 42 10.66 4.07 6.62
CA VAL A 42 10.81 4.42 8.04
C VAL A 42 11.50 3.27 8.77
N LEU A 43 12.55 3.57 9.52
CA LEU A 43 13.19 2.63 10.43
C LEU A 43 12.54 2.74 11.81
N SER A 44 11.85 1.67 12.22
CA SER A 44 11.22 1.55 13.55
C SER A 44 11.95 0.49 14.36
N LYS A 45 12.40 0.82 15.56
CA LYS A 45 13.11 -0.12 16.45
C LYS A 45 12.17 -0.70 17.50
N PHE A 46 11.79 -1.96 17.34
CA PHE A 46 11.01 -2.70 18.34
C PHE A 46 11.32 -4.20 18.28
N ASP A 47 11.02 -4.92 19.36
CA ASP A 47 11.32 -6.35 19.53
C ASP A 47 12.77 -6.73 19.22
N ASN A 48 13.73 -5.87 19.58
CA ASN A 48 15.16 -6.02 19.29
C ASN A 48 15.53 -6.06 17.80
N HIS A 49 14.63 -5.67 16.91
CA HIS A 49 14.88 -5.59 15.47
C HIS A 49 14.76 -4.15 14.95
N VAL A 50 15.46 -3.87 13.87
CA VAL A 50 15.28 -2.64 13.09
C VAL A 50 14.36 -2.96 11.92
N GLN A 51 13.17 -2.40 11.97
CA GLN A 51 12.06 -2.70 11.07
C GLN A 51 12.06 -1.66 9.96
N GLU A 52 12.16 -2.10 8.72
CA GLU A 52 12.18 -1.25 7.54
C GLU A 52 10.78 -1.16 6.92
N ILE A 53 9.98 -0.22 7.38
CA ILE A 53 8.58 -0.10 6.97
C ILE A 53 8.47 0.82 5.76
N LYS A 54 8.07 0.24 4.63
CA LYS A 54 7.78 0.99 3.41
C LYS A 54 6.36 1.56 3.46
N ILE A 55 6.26 2.88 3.28
CA ILE A 55 5.00 3.62 3.24
C ILE A 55 4.76 4.08 1.81
N SER A 56 3.68 3.61 1.20
CA SER A 56 3.20 4.08 -0.10
C SER A 56 2.46 5.40 0.05
N VAL A 57 2.69 6.32 -0.88
CA VAL A 57 2.09 7.65 -0.89
C VAL A 57 1.35 7.87 -2.21
N PHE A 58 0.10 8.31 -2.09
CA PHE A 58 -0.68 8.86 -3.20
C PHE A 58 -1.59 9.96 -2.66
N MET A 59 -1.43 11.19 -3.17
CA MET A 59 -2.21 12.32 -2.70
C MET A 59 -2.46 13.33 -3.81
N MET A 60 -3.74 13.60 -4.11
CA MET A 60 -4.13 14.60 -5.09
C MET A 60 -3.84 16.02 -4.60
N GLU A 61 -3.45 16.94 -5.49
CA GLU A 61 -3.23 18.36 -5.17
C GLU A 61 -4.49 19.03 -4.58
N SER A 62 -5.67 18.55 -4.95
CA SER A 62 -6.96 19.00 -4.40
C SER A 62 -7.20 18.58 -2.94
N SER A 63 -6.40 17.66 -2.40
CA SER A 63 -6.49 17.25 -0.99
C SER A 63 -5.96 18.34 -0.07
N LYS A 64 -6.68 18.61 1.02
CA LYS A 64 -6.19 19.50 2.10
C LYS A 64 -4.88 19.00 2.72
N LEU A 65 -4.57 17.72 2.58
CA LEU A 65 -3.38 17.08 3.13
C LEU A 65 -2.15 17.22 2.21
N PHE A 66 -2.33 17.68 0.96
CA PHE A 66 -1.25 17.74 -0.03
C PHE A 66 -0.06 18.56 0.44
N LYS A 67 -0.32 19.72 1.08
CA LYS A 67 0.73 20.57 1.64
C LYS A 67 1.57 19.83 2.70
N GLY A 68 0.95 18.96 3.49
CA GLY A 68 1.65 18.18 4.51
C GLY A 68 2.69 17.25 3.90
N ILE A 69 2.31 16.49 2.86
CA ILE A 69 3.26 15.60 2.18
C ILE A 69 4.28 16.38 1.33
N GLU A 70 3.91 17.56 0.82
CA GLU A 70 4.86 18.47 0.16
C GLU A 70 5.94 18.97 1.13
N THR A 71 5.58 19.31 2.37
CA THR A 71 6.54 19.62 3.44
C THR A 71 7.46 18.43 3.71
N VAL A 72 6.94 17.20 3.78
CA VAL A 72 7.78 16.00 3.92
C VAL A 72 8.80 15.90 2.78
N LYS A 73 8.33 16.06 1.53
CA LYS A 73 9.18 16.01 0.34
C LYS A 73 10.28 17.07 0.39
N ASN A 74 9.98 18.30 0.77
CA ASN A 74 10.90 19.42 0.63
C ASN A 74 11.77 19.67 1.87
N GLU A 75 11.27 19.40 3.07
CA GLU A 75 11.89 19.85 4.33
C GLU A 75 12.36 18.72 5.23
N TYR A 76 11.80 17.50 5.11
CA TYR A 76 12.15 16.44 6.05
C TYR A 76 13.55 15.87 5.80
N LYS A 77 14.30 15.62 6.87
CA LYS A 77 15.65 15.06 6.79
C LYS A 77 15.60 13.54 6.81
N THR A 78 16.40 12.91 5.96
CA THR A 78 16.47 11.46 5.82
C THR A 78 17.80 10.93 6.32
N ILE A 79 17.87 9.66 6.71
CA ILE A 79 19.15 9.02 7.05
C ILE A 79 20.08 9.01 5.84
N GLU A 80 19.55 8.69 4.65
CA GLU A 80 20.35 8.58 3.43
C GLU A 80 21.00 9.90 3.00
N ASP A 81 20.30 11.03 3.15
CA ASP A 81 20.82 12.35 2.72
C ASP A 81 21.52 13.13 3.84
N ASN A 82 21.17 12.88 5.10
CA ASN A 82 21.60 13.70 6.23
C ASN A 82 22.35 12.93 7.34
N GLY A 83 22.37 11.61 7.29
CA GLY A 83 22.93 10.76 8.34
C GLY A 83 21.95 10.50 9.50
N ALA A 84 22.21 9.43 10.25
CA ALA A 84 21.27 8.93 11.28
C ALA A 84 20.98 9.94 12.40
N ASP A 85 21.97 10.73 12.81
CA ASP A 85 21.85 11.67 13.92
C ASP A 85 21.04 12.93 13.57
N ALA A 86 20.96 13.27 12.28
CA ALA A 86 20.26 14.47 11.80
C ALA A 86 18.93 14.16 11.09
N ALA A 87 18.59 12.89 10.92
CA ALA A 87 17.36 12.46 10.27
C ALA A 87 16.13 12.72 11.15
N ASP A 88 15.02 13.07 10.51
CA ASP A 88 13.79 13.36 11.24
C ASP A 88 13.14 12.09 11.75
N ARG A 89 12.70 12.13 13.01
CA ARG A 89 11.78 11.13 13.55
C ARG A 89 10.35 11.53 13.19
N ILE A 90 9.56 10.58 12.70
CA ILE A 90 8.22 10.85 12.20
C ILE A 90 7.21 9.84 12.72
N GLU A 91 5.96 10.29 12.78
CA GLU A 91 4.78 9.45 12.89
C GLU A 91 4.00 9.51 11.58
N VAL A 92 3.67 8.32 11.06
CA VAL A 92 2.81 8.15 9.91
C VAL A 92 1.55 7.45 10.35
N ASN A 93 0.40 8.07 10.09
CA ASN A 93 -0.90 7.43 10.21
C ASN A 93 -1.44 7.12 8.81
N GLY A 94 -2.01 5.95 8.63
CA GLY A 94 -2.42 5.44 7.33
C GLY A 94 -3.39 4.29 7.41
N GLU A 95 -3.47 3.54 6.33
CA GLU A 95 -4.35 2.39 6.17
C GLU A 95 -3.57 1.23 5.51
N LEU A 96 -3.97 0.00 5.79
CA LEU A 96 -3.43 -1.17 5.11
C LEU A 96 -4.21 -1.37 3.80
N THR A 97 -3.53 -1.38 2.66
CA THR A 97 -4.17 -1.63 1.36
C THR A 97 -3.62 -2.91 0.73
N LEU A 98 -4.29 -3.41 -0.30
CA LEU A 98 -3.84 -4.57 -1.06
C LEU A 98 -3.30 -4.09 -2.41
N ASN A 99 -2.01 -4.27 -2.65
CA ASN A 99 -1.40 -3.99 -3.94
C ASN A 99 -1.39 -5.26 -4.79
N GLU A 100 -1.87 -5.14 -6.03
CA GLU A 100 -2.10 -6.28 -6.91
C GLU A 100 -1.79 -5.93 -8.35
N TYR A 101 -0.97 -6.76 -9.00
CA TYR A 101 -0.64 -6.58 -10.42
C TYR A 101 -0.09 -7.87 -11.00
N TYR A 102 -0.17 -8.01 -12.32
CA TYR A 102 0.57 -9.05 -13.04
C TYR A 102 1.99 -8.58 -13.31
N ASN A 103 2.98 -9.38 -12.90
CA ASN A 103 4.37 -9.09 -13.23
C ASN A 103 4.67 -9.43 -14.70
N ALA A 104 5.88 -9.10 -15.17
CA ALA A 104 6.30 -9.35 -16.56
C ALA A 104 6.24 -10.84 -16.97
N GLN A 105 6.26 -11.75 -15.99
CA GLN A 105 6.15 -13.19 -16.17
C GLN A 105 4.69 -13.68 -16.21
N GLY A 106 3.70 -12.78 -16.12
CA GLY A 106 2.28 -13.12 -16.12
C GLY A 106 1.79 -13.72 -14.81
N ASN A 107 2.55 -13.61 -13.72
CA ASN A 107 2.12 -14.06 -12.40
C ASN A 107 1.43 -12.92 -11.66
N LEU A 108 0.27 -13.22 -11.06
CA LEU A 108 -0.42 -12.31 -10.17
C LEU A 108 0.40 -12.15 -8.88
N VAL A 109 0.89 -10.94 -8.63
CA VAL A 109 1.58 -10.55 -7.41
C VAL A 109 0.60 -9.82 -6.51
N GLN A 110 0.50 -10.25 -5.25
CA GLN A 110 -0.38 -9.64 -4.24
C GLN A 110 0.36 -9.50 -2.92
N PHE A 111 0.30 -8.33 -2.32
CA PHE A 111 0.82 -8.10 -0.97
C PHE A 111 0.10 -6.91 -0.34
N ASN A 112 0.01 -6.91 0.99
CA ASN A 112 -0.44 -5.71 1.68
C ASN A 112 0.67 -4.66 1.72
N GLN A 113 0.26 -3.40 1.58
CA GLN A 113 1.15 -2.25 1.73
C GLN A 113 0.54 -1.26 2.72
N VAL A 114 1.39 -0.55 3.45
CA VAL A 114 0.95 0.60 4.26
C VAL A 114 0.82 1.80 3.33
N LYS A 115 -0.38 2.37 3.24
CA LYS A 115 -0.63 3.62 2.54
C LYS A 115 -0.69 4.75 3.57
N GLY A 116 0.26 5.68 3.51
CA GLY A 116 0.33 6.82 4.43
C GLY A 116 -0.68 7.90 4.07
N ILE A 117 -1.33 8.48 5.09
CA ILE A 117 -2.32 9.55 4.95
C ILE A 117 -1.84 10.82 5.66
N PHE A 118 -1.42 10.70 6.92
CA PHE A 118 -0.89 11.81 7.72
C PHE A 118 0.56 11.56 8.09
N PHE A 119 1.37 12.60 8.05
CA PHE A 119 2.82 12.56 8.27
C PHE A 119 3.18 13.70 9.21
N ASN A 120 3.66 13.35 10.40
CA ASN A 120 4.01 14.32 11.43
C ASN A 120 5.47 14.13 11.84
N ARG A 121 6.28 15.18 11.75
CA ARG A 121 7.60 15.24 12.40
C ARG A 121 7.38 15.24 13.91
N LEU A 122 8.22 14.48 14.61
CA LEU A 122 8.22 14.43 16.07
C LEU A 122 9.34 15.31 16.61
N ASP A 123 9.03 16.08 17.65
CA ASP A 123 10.01 16.88 18.35
C ASP A 123 11.06 15.98 19.03
N GLU A 124 12.27 16.50 19.23
CA GLU A 124 13.38 15.78 19.87
C GLU A 124 13.04 15.30 21.29
N THR A 125 12.10 15.99 21.97
CA THR A 125 11.63 15.64 23.31
C THR A 125 10.54 14.57 23.31
N ASN A 126 10.07 14.11 22.14
CA ASN A 126 9.04 13.10 22.04
C ASN A 126 9.58 11.71 22.41
N ASP A 127 9.07 11.16 23.51
CA ASP A 127 9.50 9.90 24.11
C ASP A 127 8.66 8.68 23.69
N ARG A 128 7.65 8.88 22.82
CA ARG A 128 6.81 7.76 22.36
C ARG A 128 7.69 6.72 21.69
N PRO A 129 7.53 5.42 21.97
CA PRO A 129 8.39 4.38 21.39
C PRO A 129 8.14 4.23 19.88
N ASP A 130 9.15 3.73 19.17
CA ASP A 130 9.00 3.27 17.80
C ASP A 130 8.00 2.10 17.75
N LYS A 131 7.22 2.05 16.67
CA LYS A 131 6.22 1.00 16.45
C LYS A 131 5.79 0.95 15.00
N ALA A 132 5.30 -0.19 14.56
CA ALA A 132 4.57 -0.35 13.32
C ALA A 132 3.39 -1.29 13.60
N ILE A 133 2.23 -0.69 13.90
CA ILE A 133 1.05 -1.41 14.34
C ILE A 133 -0.15 -1.07 13.47
N ALA A 134 -1.10 -1.99 13.40
CA ALA A 134 -2.39 -1.76 12.76
C ALA A 134 -3.52 -2.21 13.68
N THR A 135 -4.63 -1.50 13.63
CA THR A 135 -5.89 -1.87 14.29
C THR A 135 -6.97 -1.92 13.22
N ILE A 136 -7.39 -3.14 12.87
CA ILE A 136 -8.23 -3.39 11.70
C ILE A 136 -9.43 -4.26 12.11
N ASP A 137 -10.62 -3.79 11.80
CA ASP A 137 -11.82 -4.62 11.81
C ASP A 137 -11.71 -5.65 10.69
N THR A 138 -11.68 -6.93 11.06
CA THR A 138 -11.36 -8.04 10.18
C THR A 138 -12.47 -9.08 10.21
N VAL A 139 -12.85 -9.56 9.03
CA VAL A 139 -13.62 -10.79 8.87
C VAL A 139 -12.64 -11.96 8.77
N VAL A 140 -12.65 -12.86 9.75
CA VAL A 140 -11.79 -14.05 9.79
C VAL A 140 -12.43 -15.14 8.94
N GLN A 141 -11.68 -15.71 8.00
CA GLN A 141 -12.14 -16.77 7.09
C GLN A 141 -11.58 -18.15 7.45
N GLY A 142 -10.51 -18.20 8.22
CA GLY A 142 -9.94 -19.44 8.72
C GLY A 142 -8.44 -19.37 8.91
N PHE A 143 -7.86 -20.53 9.20
CA PHE A 143 -6.47 -20.67 9.62
C PHE A 143 -5.80 -21.83 8.88
N GLU A 144 -4.51 -21.68 8.60
CA GLU A 144 -3.69 -22.77 8.05
C GLU A 144 -2.41 -22.91 8.87
N PRO A 145 -2.05 -24.13 9.32
CA PRO A 145 -0.82 -24.31 10.08
C PRO A 145 0.40 -23.98 9.22
N VAL A 146 1.37 -23.29 9.80
CA VAL A 146 2.68 -23.10 9.20
C VAL A 146 3.52 -24.33 9.46
N ILE A 147 4.02 -24.93 8.38
CA ILE A 147 4.88 -26.12 8.41
C ILE A 147 6.26 -25.69 7.91
N LYS A 148 7.30 -25.95 8.69
CA LYS A 148 8.71 -25.76 8.30
C LYS A 148 9.43 -27.10 8.47
N ASN A 149 10.10 -27.57 7.42
CA ASN A 149 10.79 -28.87 7.40
C ASN A 149 9.90 -30.04 7.86
N ASP A 150 8.67 -30.09 7.35
CA ASP A 150 7.64 -31.09 7.70
C ASP A 150 7.21 -31.12 9.18
N LEU A 151 7.59 -30.11 9.96
CA LEU A 151 7.20 -29.95 11.36
C LEU A 151 6.28 -28.73 11.54
N PRO A 152 5.18 -28.87 12.31
CA PRO A 152 4.38 -27.73 12.73
C PRO A 152 5.22 -26.74 13.55
N THR A 153 5.16 -25.46 13.20
CA THR A 153 5.86 -24.42 13.96
C THR A 153 5.05 -23.91 15.16
N GLY A 154 3.77 -24.25 15.22
CA GLY A 154 2.79 -23.66 16.12
C GLY A 154 2.25 -22.30 15.65
N GLU A 155 2.83 -21.73 14.59
CA GLU A 155 2.28 -20.53 13.94
C GLU A 155 1.16 -20.93 12.97
N TYR A 156 0.17 -20.05 12.81
CA TYR A 156 -0.90 -20.23 11.83
C TYR A 156 -0.98 -19.03 10.90
N LYS A 157 -1.11 -19.27 9.60
CA LYS A 157 -1.54 -18.25 8.64
C LYS A 157 -3.00 -17.93 8.91
N VAL A 158 -3.29 -16.64 9.00
CA VAL A 158 -4.65 -16.14 9.21
C VAL A 158 -5.20 -15.71 7.87
N LYS A 159 -6.32 -16.30 7.45
CA LYS A 159 -7.08 -15.86 6.28
C LYS A 159 -8.16 -14.92 6.76
N GLY A 160 -8.20 -13.73 6.19
CA GLY A 160 -9.23 -12.76 6.47
C GLY A 160 -9.17 -11.59 5.51
N PHE A 161 -10.16 -10.72 5.62
CA PHE A 161 -10.21 -9.48 4.85
C PHE A 161 -10.83 -8.36 5.69
N THR A 162 -10.56 -7.13 5.25
CA THR A 162 -11.30 -5.95 5.67
C THR A 162 -11.95 -5.29 4.45
N VAL A 163 -12.87 -4.36 4.69
CA VAL A 163 -13.59 -3.65 3.64
C VAL A 163 -13.28 -2.16 3.75
N GLY A 164 -12.53 -1.64 2.79
CA GLY A 164 -12.21 -0.24 2.64
C GLY A 164 -13.35 0.56 1.99
N TRP A 165 -13.05 1.82 1.67
CA TRP A 165 -13.99 2.71 1.02
C TRP A 165 -14.38 2.20 -0.37
N GLY A 166 -15.65 2.42 -0.78
CA GLY A 166 -16.12 2.08 -2.12
C GLY A 166 -16.18 0.57 -2.41
N ASN A 167 -16.54 -0.25 -1.41
CA ASN A 167 -16.59 -1.71 -1.47
C ASN A 167 -15.23 -2.38 -1.76
N GLU A 168 -14.12 -1.71 -1.45
CA GLU A 168 -12.80 -2.30 -1.66
C GLU A 168 -12.54 -3.44 -0.67
N VAL A 169 -12.50 -4.68 -1.18
CA VAL A 169 -12.13 -5.85 -0.37
C VAL A 169 -10.61 -5.97 -0.30
N ILE A 170 -10.07 -5.87 0.91
CA ILE A 170 -8.64 -5.89 1.20
C ILE A 170 -8.32 -7.20 1.92
N GLU A 171 -7.83 -8.19 1.19
CA GLU A 171 -7.35 -9.45 1.76
C GLU A 171 -6.10 -9.23 2.60
N LEU A 172 -6.04 -9.88 3.75
CA LEU A 172 -4.85 -9.96 4.58
C LEU A 172 -3.92 -11.03 4.01
N LYS A 173 -2.76 -10.60 3.54
CA LYS A 173 -1.69 -11.38 2.93
C LYS A 173 -0.53 -11.45 3.90
N ASN A 174 0.08 -12.63 3.95
CA ASN A 174 1.23 -12.89 4.81
C ASN A 174 0.96 -12.56 6.29
N THR A 175 -0.28 -12.81 6.71
CA THR A 175 -0.72 -12.60 8.08
C THR A 175 -0.59 -13.87 8.88
N ILE A 176 0.01 -13.78 10.06
CA ILE A 176 0.25 -14.92 10.94
C ILE A 176 -0.22 -14.63 12.36
N VAL A 177 -0.50 -15.68 13.12
CA VAL A 177 -0.59 -15.65 14.58
C VAL A 177 0.48 -16.58 15.14
N GLY A 178 1.24 -16.08 16.12
CA GLY A 178 2.29 -16.85 16.78
C GLY A 178 1.73 -17.92 17.73
N PRO A 179 2.55 -18.92 18.11
CA PRO A 179 2.12 -20.06 18.91
C PRO A 179 1.54 -19.67 20.27
N GLU A 180 2.00 -18.58 20.87
CA GLU A 180 1.53 -18.11 22.18
C GLU A 180 0.06 -17.67 22.16
N LEU A 181 -0.42 -17.14 21.03
CA LEU A 181 -1.77 -16.61 20.87
C LEU A 181 -2.67 -17.51 20.04
N ALA A 182 -2.11 -18.41 19.23
CA ALA A 182 -2.81 -19.15 18.19
C ALA A 182 -4.06 -19.88 18.71
N GLU A 183 -3.93 -20.69 19.76
CA GLU A 183 -5.06 -21.46 20.33
C GLU A 183 -6.19 -20.52 20.80
N SER A 184 -5.86 -19.57 21.66
CA SER A 184 -6.84 -18.61 22.19
C SER A 184 -7.51 -17.76 21.09
N PHE A 185 -6.77 -17.42 20.04
CA PHE A 185 -7.28 -16.64 18.93
C PHE A 185 -8.23 -17.47 18.06
N MET A 186 -7.87 -18.71 17.73
CA MET A 186 -8.71 -19.61 16.93
C MET A 186 -10.01 -19.98 17.67
N ASP A 187 -9.95 -20.17 18.98
CA ASP A 187 -11.13 -20.43 19.81
C ASP A 187 -12.07 -19.23 19.89
N LEU A 188 -11.51 -18.02 20.00
CA LEU A 188 -12.28 -16.79 20.11
C LEU A 188 -12.85 -16.35 18.75
N TYR A 189 -12.13 -16.59 17.65
CA TYR A 189 -12.48 -16.16 16.30
C TYR A 189 -12.68 -17.34 15.33
N PRO A 190 -13.79 -18.09 15.43
CA PRO A 190 -14.15 -19.07 14.42
C PRO A 190 -14.37 -18.39 13.05
N ALA A 191 -14.21 -19.15 11.96
CA ALA A 191 -14.43 -18.64 10.61
C ALA A 191 -15.83 -18.01 10.46
N GLY A 192 -15.90 -16.86 9.78
CA GLY A 192 -17.07 -16.00 9.69
C GLY A 192 -17.12 -14.89 10.75
N SER A 193 -16.32 -14.98 11.81
CA SER A 193 -16.30 -13.95 12.86
C SER A 193 -15.78 -12.63 12.33
N THR A 194 -16.36 -11.53 12.82
CA THR A 194 -15.88 -10.18 12.58
C THR A 194 -15.46 -9.56 13.90
N GLY A 195 -14.33 -8.88 13.95
CA GLY A 195 -13.94 -8.12 15.14
C GLY A 195 -12.69 -7.29 14.89
N GLN A 196 -12.36 -6.45 15.86
CA GLN A 196 -11.16 -5.63 15.80
C GLN A 196 -9.93 -6.45 16.20
N LEU A 197 -8.98 -6.53 15.29
CA LEU A 197 -7.70 -7.18 15.51
C LEU A 197 -6.57 -6.15 15.54
N ASN A 198 -5.59 -6.40 16.41
CA ASN A 198 -4.37 -5.63 16.52
C ASN A 198 -3.23 -6.41 15.89
N PHE A 199 -2.48 -5.74 15.03
CA PHE A 199 -1.39 -6.32 14.28
C PHE A 199 -0.10 -5.57 14.50
N LYS A 200 1.01 -6.29 14.37
CA LYS A 200 2.35 -5.75 14.21
C LYS A 200 2.80 -5.98 12.78
N ILE A 201 3.45 -4.99 12.18
CA ILE A 201 3.96 -5.07 10.81
C ILE A 201 5.47 -5.30 10.90
N ASN A 202 5.91 -6.50 10.53
CA ASN A 202 7.31 -6.89 10.60
C ASN A 202 7.95 -6.83 9.21
N ASN A 203 9.10 -6.18 9.11
CA ASN A 203 9.96 -6.21 7.93
C ASN A 203 11.43 -6.00 8.35
N TYR A 204 12.17 -7.07 8.58
CA TYR A 204 13.55 -7.00 9.05
C TYR A 204 14.41 -8.14 8.50
N ALA A 205 15.72 -7.91 8.44
CA ALA A 205 16.70 -8.93 8.08
C ALA A 205 17.05 -9.78 9.32
N VAL A 206 17.13 -11.09 9.13
CA VAL A 206 17.68 -12.07 10.07
C VAL A 206 19.03 -12.52 9.54
N VAL A 207 20.08 -12.28 10.32
CA VAL A 207 21.40 -12.79 10.02
C VAL A 207 21.52 -14.14 10.72
N ASP A 208 21.46 -15.23 9.95
CA ASP A 208 21.79 -16.54 10.50
C ASP A 208 23.31 -16.63 10.64
N GLU A 209 23.79 -16.75 11.89
CA GLU A 209 25.16 -17.18 12.14
C GLU A 209 25.30 -18.60 11.60
N VAL A 210 26.00 -18.75 10.48
CA VAL A 210 26.28 -20.06 9.89
C VAL A 210 27.09 -20.85 10.91
N LYS A 211 26.50 -21.93 11.45
CA LYS A 211 27.26 -22.95 12.19
C LYS A 211 28.36 -23.44 11.26
N GLU A 212 29.61 -23.15 11.58
CA GLU A 212 30.76 -23.73 10.90
C GLU A 212 30.55 -25.24 10.82
N SER A 213 30.42 -25.75 9.59
CA SER A 213 30.44 -27.18 9.39
C SER A 213 31.84 -27.65 9.80
N GLU A 214 31.90 -28.40 10.89
CA GLU A 214 33.08 -29.14 11.37
C GLU A 214 33.46 -30.26 10.39
N ASN A 215 33.65 -29.96 9.11
CA ASN A 215 34.38 -30.83 8.21
C ASN A 215 35.83 -30.37 8.23
N GLN A 216 36.57 -30.86 9.23
CA GLN A 216 38.03 -30.86 9.23
C GLN A 216 38.51 -31.69 8.03
N VAL A 217 38.73 -31.04 6.89
CA VAL A 217 39.46 -31.67 5.79
C VAL A 217 40.94 -31.36 5.95
N SER A 218 41.68 -32.34 6.45
CA SER A 218 43.15 -32.37 6.49
C SER A 218 43.72 -32.18 5.07
N HIS A 219 44.61 -31.19 4.87
CA HIS A 219 45.35 -31.02 3.62
C HIS A 219 46.84 -30.70 3.88
N GLY A 220 47.70 -31.21 2.99
CA GLY A 220 49.15 -31.33 3.16
C GLY A 220 50.05 -30.27 2.50
N PHE A 221 49.54 -29.12 2.04
CA PHE A 221 50.36 -27.99 1.53
C PHE A 221 49.52 -26.70 1.34
N GLY A 222 50.14 -25.51 1.42
CA GLY A 222 49.53 -24.19 1.12
C GLY A 222 48.81 -23.49 2.29
N SER A 223 48.31 -22.25 2.08
CA SER A 223 47.57 -21.51 3.13
C SER A 223 46.18 -22.10 3.38
N THR A 224 45.71 -21.98 4.62
CA THR A 224 44.42 -22.49 5.09
C THR A 224 43.34 -21.39 5.14
N GLU A 225 43.54 -20.28 4.42
CA GLU A 225 42.53 -19.22 4.34
C GLU A 225 41.26 -19.79 3.70
N LYS A 226 40.24 -20.03 4.52
CA LYS A 226 38.91 -20.38 4.06
C LYS A 226 38.22 -19.07 3.70
N ALA A 227 37.64 -19.00 2.50
CA ALA A 227 36.69 -17.95 2.19
C ALA A 227 35.62 -17.91 3.30
N GLU A 228 35.32 -16.73 3.82
CA GLU A 228 34.27 -16.57 4.83
C GLU A 228 33.00 -17.26 4.35
N ALA A 229 32.40 -18.06 5.24
CA ALA A 229 31.16 -18.75 4.93
C ALA A 229 30.13 -17.71 4.45
N ARG A 230 29.47 -17.97 3.31
CA ARG A 230 28.43 -17.09 2.79
C ARG A 230 27.40 -16.83 3.89
N GLN A 231 27.36 -15.61 4.41
CA GLN A 231 26.26 -15.16 5.26
C GLN A 231 24.98 -15.25 4.42
N VAL A 232 24.02 -16.06 4.87
CA VAL A 232 22.68 -16.10 4.28
C VAL A 232 21.84 -15.14 5.10
N THR A 233 21.52 -13.99 4.52
CA THR A 233 20.57 -13.05 5.11
C THR A 233 19.15 -13.52 4.78
N ASN A 234 18.43 -13.97 5.80
CA ASN A 234 17.01 -14.24 5.71
C ASN A 234 16.22 -12.95 6.00
N TYR A 235 14.95 -12.90 5.60
CA TYR A 235 14.08 -11.74 5.86
C TYR A 235 12.78 -12.20 6.48
N VAL A 236 12.39 -11.55 7.57
CA VAL A 236 11.04 -11.65 8.11
C VAL A 236 10.25 -10.49 7.55
N ASN A 237 9.28 -10.81 6.71
CA ASN A 237 8.24 -9.90 6.25
C ASN A 237 6.93 -10.58 6.60
N ASN A 238 6.09 -10.01 7.47
CA ASN A 238 4.76 -10.53 7.78
C ASN A 238 3.91 -9.47 8.52
N ILE A 239 2.61 -9.75 8.63
CA ILE A 239 1.69 -9.03 9.51
C ILE A 239 1.31 -9.99 10.64
N GLU A 240 1.71 -9.69 11.86
CA GLU A 240 1.51 -10.59 13.00
C GLU A 240 0.31 -10.14 13.84
N VAL A 241 -0.64 -11.03 14.08
CA VAL A 241 -1.72 -10.82 15.04
C VAL A 241 -1.11 -10.83 16.45
N ILE A 242 -1.25 -9.70 17.15
CA ILE A 242 -0.74 -9.51 18.52
C ILE A 242 -1.86 -9.38 19.56
N GLY A 243 -3.12 -9.35 19.11
CA GLY A 243 -4.28 -9.31 19.97
C GLY A 243 -5.54 -8.90 19.21
N GLY A 244 -6.63 -8.72 19.95
CA GLY A 244 -7.91 -8.29 19.41
C GLY A 244 -8.94 -8.12 20.51
N GLU A 245 -10.08 -7.54 20.16
CA GLU A 245 -11.23 -7.46 21.05
C GLU A 245 -12.08 -8.74 20.98
N ILE A 246 -13.14 -8.81 21.77
CA ILE A 246 -14.17 -9.85 21.60
C ILE A 246 -14.82 -9.65 20.22
N PRO A 247 -15.07 -10.71 19.43
CA PRO A 247 -15.78 -10.60 18.17
C PRO A 247 -17.09 -9.82 18.32
N TYR A 248 -17.42 -9.09 17.28
CA TYR A 248 -18.66 -8.33 17.21
C TYR A 248 -19.88 -9.26 17.17
N PHE A 249 -20.98 -8.77 17.70
CA PHE A 249 -22.29 -9.41 17.66
C PHE A 249 -23.35 -8.44 17.10
N GLY A 250 -24.43 -8.97 16.56
CA GLY A 250 -25.51 -8.18 15.96
C GLY A 250 -25.02 -7.34 14.79
N ASP A 251 -25.52 -6.12 14.67
CA ASP A 251 -25.32 -5.24 13.51
C ASP A 251 -23.86 -4.83 13.26
N LYS A 252 -22.98 -4.99 14.26
CA LYS A 252 -21.53 -4.75 14.09
C LYS A 252 -20.80 -5.93 13.45
N ALA A 253 -21.33 -7.14 13.54
CA ALA A 253 -20.77 -8.30 12.86
C ALA A 253 -21.14 -8.25 11.36
N TYR A 254 -20.24 -8.71 10.49
CA TYR A 254 -20.65 -8.99 9.11
C TYR A 254 -21.55 -10.21 9.09
N THR A 255 -22.65 -10.11 8.35
CA THR A 255 -23.56 -11.23 8.06
C THR A 255 -22.96 -12.16 7.01
N GLU A 256 -23.43 -13.41 6.96
CA GLU A 256 -23.03 -14.37 5.93
C GLU A 256 -23.24 -13.81 4.51
N GLU A 257 -24.36 -13.12 4.27
CA GLU A 257 -24.68 -12.51 2.97
C GLU A 257 -23.71 -11.38 2.59
N GLU A 258 -23.27 -10.56 3.56
CA GLU A 258 -22.24 -9.53 3.32
C GLU A 258 -20.88 -10.17 3.03
N ILE A 259 -20.52 -11.25 3.73
CA ILE A 259 -19.28 -11.99 3.48
C ILE A 259 -19.30 -12.60 2.07
N GLU A 260 -20.40 -13.23 1.67
CA GLU A 260 -20.57 -13.76 0.31
C GLU A 260 -20.49 -12.65 -0.74
N THR A 261 -21.12 -11.50 -0.48
CA THR A 261 -21.06 -10.34 -1.37
C THR A 261 -19.62 -9.84 -1.53
N ALA A 262 -18.86 -9.72 -0.43
CA ALA A 262 -17.45 -9.35 -0.47
C ALA A 262 -16.61 -10.34 -1.28
N LEU A 263 -16.84 -11.64 -1.09
CA LEU A 263 -16.17 -12.69 -1.87
C LEU A 263 -16.50 -12.62 -3.37
N GLN A 264 -17.74 -12.29 -3.73
CA GLN A 264 -18.14 -12.11 -5.13
C GLN A 264 -17.48 -10.89 -5.76
N ILE A 265 -17.51 -9.73 -5.08
CA ILE A 265 -16.82 -8.50 -5.51
C ILE A 265 -15.34 -8.79 -5.73
N ARG A 266 -14.73 -9.52 -4.79
CA ARG A 266 -13.33 -9.89 -4.87
C ARG A 266 -13.02 -10.78 -6.07
N LYS A 267 -13.86 -11.79 -6.31
CA LYS A 267 -13.74 -12.67 -7.48
C LYS A 267 -13.86 -11.90 -8.79
N LEU A 268 -14.78 -10.95 -8.88
CA LEU A 268 -14.94 -10.09 -10.06
C LEU A 268 -13.70 -9.21 -10.29
N LYS A 269 -13.18 -8.55 -9.24
CA LYS A 269 -11.95 -7.74 -9.32
C LYS A 269 -10.75 -8.55 -9.85
N LEU A 270 -10.61 -9.80 -9.39
CA LEU A 270 -9.55 -10.70 -9.87
C LEU A 270 -9.74 -11.10 -11.35
N GLN A 271 -10.98 -11.28 -11.79
CA GLN A 271 -11.30 -11.54 -13.20
C GLN A 271 -10.98 -10.32 -14.06
N GLU A 272 -11.36 -9.12 -13.65
CA GLU A 272 -11.04 -7.88 -14.34
C GLU A 272 -9.52 -7.66 -14.45
N LEU A 273 -8.77 -7.90 -13.37
CA LEU A 273 -7.31 -7.82 -13.37
C LEU A 273 -6.65 -8.80 -14.35
N SER A 274 -7.26 -9.97 -14.58
CA SER A 274 -6.75 -11.01 -15.48
C SER A 274 -7.04 -10.75 -16.96
N GLN A 275 -7.96 -9.84 -17.27
CA GLN A 275 -8.25 -9.47 -18.64
C GLN A 275 -7.13 -8.54 -19.17
N PRO A 276 -6.67 -8.73 -20.41
CA PRO A 276 -5.76 -7.77 -21.03
C PRO A 276 -6.43 -6.41 -21.02
N ALA A 277 -5.67 -5.37 -20.66
CA ALA A 277 -6.17 -3.99 -20.71
C ALA A 277 -6.83 -3.79 -22.08
N GLU A 278 -8.10 -3.34 -22.10
CA GLU A 278 -8.79 -3.08 -23.36
C GLU A 278 -7.90 -2.17 -24.20
N ASP A 279 -7.49 -2.66 -25.37
CA ASP A 279 -6.93 -1.84 -26.43
C ASP A 279 -8.01 -0.80 -26.74
N THR A 280 -7.90 0.40 -26.18
CA THR A 280 -8.56 1.56 -26.77
C THR A 280 -8.13 1.57 -28.23
N PRO A 281 -9.03 1.33 -29.19
CA PRO A 281 -8.66 1.32 -30.59
C PRO A 281 -8.05 2.70 -30.89
N PRO A 282 -6.92 2.79 -31.62
CA PRO A 282 -6.56 4.07 -32.19
C PRO A 282 -7.78 4.54 -32.98
N SER A 283 -8.30 5.73 -32.67
CA SER A 283 -9.32 6.39 -33.47
C SER A 283 -8.70 6.81 -34.81
N GLY A 284 -8.35 5.81 -35.62
CA GLY A 284 -7.95 5.93 -37.00
C GLY A 284 -9.20 5.75 -37.84
N PHE A 285 -9.92 6.84 -38.05
CA PHE A 285 -10.93 6.92 -39.09
C PHE A 285 -10.26 6.60 -40.43
N GLY A 286 -10.62 5.45 -41.00
CA GLY A 286 -10.30 5.09 -42.38
C GLY A 286 -11.54 4.51 -43.04
N SER A 287 -12.26 5.33 -43.80
CA SER A 287 -13.17 4.84 -44.84
C SER A 287 -12.73 5.41 -46.18
N ASN A 288 -11.99 4.58 -46.89
CA ASN A 288 -11.79 4.45 -48.34
C ASN A 288 -12.20 5.61 -49.29
N GLY A 289 -11.19 6.12 -50.00
CA GLY A 289 -11.04 5.88 -51.44
C GLY A 289 -11.76 6.83 -52.41
N ASN A 290 -11.03 7.82 -52.93
CA ASN A 290 -10.70 7.91 -54.37
C ASN A 290 -9.85 9.15 -54.66
N ASP A 291 -8.94 8.99 -55.63
CA ASP A 291 -8.00 9.97 -56.18
C ASP A 291 -8.60 11.36 -56.46
N LEU A 292 -7.79 12.42 -56.27
CA LEU A 292 -7.56 13.54 -57.22
C LEU A 292 -6.47 14.54 -56.68
N PRO A 293 -5.72 15.24 -57.56
CA PRO A 293 -4.39 15.84 -57.31
C PRO A 293 -4.45 17.29 -56.73
N PRO A 294 -3.32 17.95 -56.40
CA PRO A 294 -3.32 19.09 -55.48
C PRO A 294 -3.79 20.39 -56.16
N GLY A 295 -4.69 21.10 -55.47
CA GLY A 295 -5.05 22.47 -55.79
C GLY A 295 -6.51 22.65 -56.22
N SER A 296 -7.41 22.79 -55.25
CA SER A 296 -8.63 23.61 -55.38
C SER A 296 -9.31 23.74 -54.00
N LEU A 297 -9.46 24.98 -53.54
CA LEU A 297 -10.43 25.31 -52.49
C LEU A 297 -11.83 25.37 -53.12
N PRO A 298 -12.86 24.88 -52.42
CA PRO A 298 -14.21 25.44 -52.60
C PRO A 298 -14.68 26.13 -51.32
N THR A 299 -14.91 27.43 -51.49
CA THR A 299 -15.77 28.31 -50.71
C THR A 299 -17.17 27.74 -50.46
N GLY A 300 -17.70 27.91 -49.25
CA GLY A 300 -19.15 27.81 -49.01
C GLY A 300 -19.57 27.63 -47.55
N MET A 301 -20.12 28.72 -46.97
CA MET A 301 -21.11 28.79 -45.88
C MET A 301 -20.65 28.69 -44.41
N GLU A 302 -20.51 29.92 -43.87
CA GLU A 302 -20.84 30.49 -42.55
C GLU A 302 -20.74 29.69 -41.23
N PRO A 303 -20.08 30.26 -40.20
CA PRO A 303 -20.07 29.69 -38.85
C PRO A 303 -21.36 30.00 -38.07
N PRO A 304 -21.85 29.08 -37.19
CA PRO A 304 -22.91 29.40 -36.25
C PRO A 304 -22.45 30.42 -35.19
N GLN A 305 -23.37 31.32 -34.87
CA GLN A 305 -23.23 32.46 -33.98
C GLN A 305 -23.03 32.06 -32.51
N ASP A 306 -22.20 32.86 -31.83
CA ASP A 306 -21.78 32.75 -30.44
C ASP A 306 -22.79 33.53 -29.56
N ASP A 307 -23.77 32.85 -28.97
CA ASP A 307 -24.74 33.46 -28.04
C ASP A 307 -24.15 33.46 -26.61
N ASN A 308 -23.42 34.52 -26.26
CA ASN A 308 -22.98 34.78 -24.90
C ASN A 308 -23.72 36.01 -24.32
N PRO A 309 -24.62 35.86 -23.33
CA PRO A 309 -25.62 36.88 -22.98
C PRO A 309 -25.16 37.93 -21.96
N PHE A 310 -23.87 38.27 -21.93
CA PHE A 310 -23.36 39.33 -21.03
C PHE A 310 -22.31 40.19 -21.75
N SER A 311 -22.76 40.97 -22.73
CA SER A 311 -21.98 42.08 -23.29
C SER A 311 -22.89 43.26 -23.60
N ASP A 312 -23.18 44.08 -22.58
CA ASP A 312 -23.51 45.49 -22.78
C ASP A 312 -22.56 46.29 -21.89
N ALA A 313 -21.52 46.84 -22.53
CA ALA A 313 -20.67 47.86 -21.96
C ALA A 313 -21.41 49.20 -21.92
N PRO A 314 -20.89 50.18 -21.17
CA PRO A 314 -20.17 51.19 -21.92
C PRO A 314 -18.78 51.51 -21.32
N ASN A 315 -17.84 51.69 -22.25
CA ASN A 315 -16.54 52.34 -22.02
C ASN A 315 -16.72 53.71 -21.36
N THR A 316 -15.98 53.94 -20.28
CA THR A 316 -15.37 55.24 -19.99
C THR A 316 -14.05 55.01 -19.30
N ASP A 317 -13.00 55.59 -19.89
CA ASP A 317 -11.71 55.88 -19.26
C ASP A 317 -11.89 56.39 -17.83
N ASP A 318 -11.19 55.80 -16.86
CA ASP A 318 -10.50 56.49 -15.77
C ASP A 318 -9.88 55.45 -14.82
N MET A 319 -8.56 55.27 -14.91
CA MET A 319 -7.77 54.85 -13.76
C MET A 319 -7.76 56.01 -12.75
N PRO A 320 -7.73 55.69 -11.45
CA PRO A 320 -6.70 56.30 -10.63
C PRO A 320 -5.88 55.25 -9.86
N ASP A 321 -4.60 55.58 -9.75
CA ASP A 321 -3.59 54.92 -8.93
C ASP A 321 -4.08 54.55 -7.53
N PHE A 322 -3.83 53.31 -7.09
CA PHE A 322 -3.03 52.93 -5.91
C PHE A 322 -2.96 51.40 -5.77
#